data_AF-A0A3D1YKF1-F1
#
_entry.id   AF-A0A3D1YKF1-F1
#
_cell.length_a   1.000
_cell.length_b   1.000
_cell.length_c   1.000
_cell.angle_alpha   90.00
_cell.angle_beta   90.00
_cell.angle_gamma   90.00
#
_symmetry.space_group_name_H-M   'P 1'
#
loop_
_entity.id
_entity.type
_entity.pdbx_description
1 polymer ?
#
loop_
_entity_poly.entity_id
_entity_poly.type
_entity_poly.pdbx_seq_one_letter_code
_entity_poly.pdbx_strand_id
1 'polypeptide(L)'
;MKIERLTPALGAEIDIDLGNITANGAQAVYDALMAHQVVFFRDQQMTPAQHIELAKHFGEIDVPHPVYQNHPEIPAITVLENDANRPPDTNDWHKDLTFRESPPFMSILYAKKVPVTGGDTLWANMALAYDNLAPHMRDMLGTLEAVHDIGCFRNDYLGKESNIHAMNEGVHSNGAWVHPVVGTHPVTGDKYINVNRSFTQHIVGMLKAESDRLLEYLYSHIDQPEHQVRFRWRDNS
;
A
#
# COMPACT_ATOMS: atom_id res chain seq x y z
N MET A 1 7.49 -20.29 15.55
CA MET A 1 7.50 -19.05 14.76
C MET A 1 8.55 -18.12 15.34
N LYS A 2 9.63 -17.88 14.61
CA LYS A 2 10.63 -16.86 14.96
C LYS A 2 10.22 -15.56 14.25
N ILE A 3 10.26 -14.43 14.97
CA ILE A 3 10.04 -13.09 14.40
C ILE A 3 11.36 -12.32 14.53
N GLU A 4 11.87 -11.81 13.41
CA GLU A 4 13.07 -10.99 13.36
C GLU A 4 12.73 -9.59 12.87
N ARG A 5 12.80 -8.62 13.78
CA ARG A 5 12.53 -7.22 13.46
C ARG A 5 13.64 -6.67 12.55
N LEU A 6 13.25 -6.03 11.44
CA LEU A 6 14.18 -5.48 10.46
C LEU A 6 14.65 -4.06 10.84
N THR A 7 13.74 -3.22 11.34
CA THR A 7 14.07 -1.85 11.73
C THR A 7 13.33 -1.42 13.01
N PRO A 8 13.81 -0.39 13.72
CA PRO A 8 13.04 0.24 14.79
C PRO A 8 11.73 0.89 14.33
N ALA A 9 11.55 1.20 13.05
CA ALA A 9 10.34 1.86 12.59
C ALA A 9 9.23 0.85 12.28
N LEU A 10 9.52 -0.14 11.44
CA LEU A 10 8.57 -1.15 10.97
C LEU A 10 9.31 -2.36 10.36
N GLY A 11 8.56 -3.38 9.99
CA GLY A 11 9.09 -4.53 9.26
C GLY A 11 9.60 -5.65 10.16
N ALA A 12 9.15 -6.87 9.89
CA ALA A 12 9.70 -8.08 10.47
C ALA A 12 9.72 -9.24 9.47
N GLU A 13 10.77 -10.05 9.48
CA GLU A 13 10.79 -11.36 8.81
C GLU A 13 10.26 -12.44 9.76
N ILE A 14 9.36 -13.29 9.27
CA ILE A 14 8.71 -14.34 10.06
C ILE A 14 9.03 -15.71 9.48
N ASP A 15 9.54 -16.60 10.33
CA ASP A 15 9.83 -17.99 10.00
C ASP A 15 8.60 -18.87 10.27
N ILE A 16 7.78 -19.05 9.22
CA ILE A 16 6.58 -19.90 9.17
C ILE A 16 6.28 -20.32 7.72
N ASP A 17 5.70 -21.51 7.53
CA ASP A 17 5.15 -21.96 6.24
C ASP A 17 3.71 -21.48 6.08
N LEU A 18 3.47 -20.63 5.08
CA LEU A 18 2.17 -20.07 4.76
C LEU A 18 1.29 -21.02 3.93
N GLY A 19 1.89 -21.99 3.21
CA GLY A 19 1.15 -22.86 2.29
C GLY A 19 0.17 -23.80 2.98
N ASN A 20 0.42 -24.15 4.24
CA ASN A 20 -0.46 -24.98 5.07
C ASN A 20 -0.70 -24.34 6.44
N ILE A 21 -0.86 -23.02 6.46
CA ILE A 21 -1.00 -22.28 7.71
C ILE A 21 -2.28 -22.71 8.46
N THR A 22 -2.17 -22.86 9.78
CA THR A 22 -3.33 -23.10 10.64
C THR A 22 -3.98 -21.78 11.03
N ALA A 23 -5.23 -21.79 11.51
CA ALA A 23 -5.89 -20.59 12.02
C ALA A 23 -5.07 -19.88 13.11
N ASN A 24 -4.45 -20.63 14.02
CA ASN A 24 -3.56 -20.07 15.05
C ASN A 24 -2.29 -19.45 14.45
N GLY A 25 -1.74 -20.07 13.40
CA GLY A 25 -0.60 -19.52 12.68
C GLY A 25 -0.96 -18.21 11.97
N ALA A 26 -2.11 -18.17 11.31
CA ALA A 26 -2.60 -16.98 10.63
C ALA A 26 -2.90 -15.85 11.62
N GLN A 27 -3.48 -16.16 12.79
CA GLN A 27 -3.65 -15.17 13.86
C GLN A 27 -2.30 -14.63 14.34
N ALA A 28 -1.30 -15.48 14.51
CA ALA A 28 0.03 -15.04 14.92
C ALA A 28 0.71 -14.14 13.87
N VAL A 29 0.47 -14.40 12.58
CA VAL A 29 0.90 -13.53 11.47
C VAL A 29 0.16 -12.19 11.51
N TYR A 30 -1.16 -12.21 11.76
CA TYR A 30 -1.97 -11.01 11.89
C TYR A 30 -1.48 -10.12 13.04
N ASP A 31 -1.24 -10.70 14.22
CA ASP A 31 -0.74 -9.98 15.38
C ASP A 31 0.64 -9.37 15.10
N ALA A 32 1.50 -10.10 14.39
CA ALA A 32 2.80 -9.59 13.94
C ALA A 32 2.65 -8.45 12.92
N LEU A 33 1.69 -8.54 11.99
CA LEU A 33 1.37 -7.46 11.05
C LEU A 33 0.88 -6.21 11.80
N MET A 34 0.04 -6.35 12.83
CA MET A 34 -0.39 -5.20 13.63
C MET A 34 0.75 -4.57 14.42
N ALA A 35 1.70 -5.38 14.91
CA ALA A 35 2.86 -4.89 15.66
C ALA A 35 3.97 -4.29 14.79
N HIS A 36 4.10 -4.75 13.54
CA HIS A 36 5.23 -4.41 12.66
C HIS A 36 4.84 -3.75 11.34
N GLN A 37 3.54 -3.59 11.08
CA GLN A 37 2.88 -2.92 9.94
C GLN A 37 3.13 -3.53 8.57
N VAL A 38 4.30 -4.14 8.35
CA VAL A 38 4.64 -4.96 7.20
C VAL A 38 5.44 -6.16 7.69
N VAL A 39 5.11 -7.35 7.19
CA VAL A 39 5.79 -8.59 7.54
C VAL A 39 6.20 -9.33 6.28
N PHE A 40 7.33 -10.01 6.35
CA PHE A 40 7.98 -10.62 5.22
C PHE A 40 8.23 -12.10 5.48
N PHE A 41 8.14 -12.89 4.42
CA PHE A 41 8.35 -14.32 4.45
C PHE A 41 9.40 -14.67 3.40
N ARG A 42 10.11 -15.77 3.62
CA ARG A 42 11.14 -16.26 2.69
C ARG A 42 10.82 -17.71 2.34
N ASP A 43 11.28 -18.12 1.16
CA ASP A 43 11.30 -19.50 0.70
C ASP A 43 9.92 -20.21 0.70
N GLN A 44 8.84 -19.46 0.49
CA GLN A 44 7.46 -19.95 0.52
C GLN A 44 7.10 -20.74 -0.74
N GLN A 45 6.61 -21.97 -0.60
CA GLN A 45 6.17 -22.80 -1.73
C GLN A 45 4.64 -22.88 -1.77
N MET A 46 4.02 -21.84 -2.34
CA MET A 46 2.56 -21.73 -2.41
C MET A 46 2.03 -21.86 -3.83
N THR A 47 0.93 -22.59 -3.97
CA THR A 47 0.07 -22.56 -5.15
C THR A 47 -0.82 -21.31 -5.14
N PRO A 48 -1.35 -20.87 -6.30
CA PRO A 48 -2.34 -19.80 -6.36
C PRO A 48 -3.57 -20.05 -5.46
N ALA A 49 -4.03 -21.30 -5.36
CA ALA A 49 -5.13 -21.67 -4.47
C ALA A 49 -4.77 -21.44 -2.98
N GLN A 50 -3.58 -21.87 -2.55
CA GLN A 50 -3.12 -21.62 -1.19
C GLN A 50 -2.93 -20.12 -0.90
N HIS A 51 -2.54 -19.32 -1.89
CA HIS A 51 -2.43 -17.87 -1.74
C HIS A 51 -3.78 -17.22 -1.41
N ILE A 52 -4.86 -17.67 -2.06
CA ILE A 52 -6.22 -17.24 -1.75
C ILE A 52 -6.70 -17.76 -0.40
N GLU A 53 -6.44 -19.03 -0.05
CA GLU A 53 -6.81 -19.55 1.26
C GLU A 53 -6.10 -18.80 2.41
N LEU A 54 -4.83 -18.43 2.22
CA LEU A 54 -4.12 -17.55 3.15
C LEU A 54 -4.85 -16.20 3.30
N ALA A 55 -5.22 -15.54 2.19
CA ALA A 55 -5.88 -14.24 2.22
C ALA A 55 -7.22 -14.27 3.00
N LYS A 56 -7.99 -15.36 2.87
CA LYS A 56 -9.27 -15.54 3.59
C LYS A 56 -9.13 -15.57 5.10
N HIS A 57 -7.94 -15.85 5.65
CA HIS A 57 -7.72 -15.76 7.10
C HIS A 57 -7.71 -14.31 7.61
N PHE A 58 -7.48 -13.33 6.75
CA PHE A 58 -7.29 -11.93 7.15
C PHE A 58 -8.48 -11.02 6.81
N GLY A 59 -9.44 -11.51 6.02
CA GLY A 59 -10.65 -10.76 5.69
C GLY A 59 -11.30 -11.20 4.40
N GLU A 60 -12.28 -10.39 3.96
CA GLU A 60 -12.89 -10.52 2.66
C GLU A 60 -11.91 -10.09 1.56
N ILE A 61 -11.88 -10.85 0.48
CA ILE A 61 -11.04 -10.56 -0.67
C ILE A 61 -11.73 -9.49 -1.50
N ASP A 62 -11.01 -8.42 -1.79
CA ASP A 62 -11.52 -7.32 -2.62
C ASP A 62 -11.82 -7.78 -4.05
N VAL A 63 -12.64 -7.01 -4.75
CA VAL A 63 -12.93 -7.26 -6.16
C VAL A 63 -11.64 -7.23 -6.99
N PRO A 64 -11.52 -8.07 -8.04
CA PRO A 64 -10.35 -8.10 -8.90
C PRO A 64 -9.93 -6.70 -9.38
N HIS A 65 -8.61 -6.44 -9.39
CA HIS A 65 -8.11 -5.14 -9.80
C HIS A 65 -8.53 -4.86 -11.26
N PRO A 66 -9.18 -3.71 -11.55
CA PRO A 66 -9.78 -3.46 -12.87
C PRO A 66 -8.76 -3.18 -13.97
N VAL A 67 -7.56 -2.71 -13.59
CA VAL A 67 -6.49 -2.32 -14.53
C VAL A 67 -5.53 -3.45 -14.88
N TYR A 68 -5.12 -4.23 -13.89
CA TYR A 68 -4.06 -5.20 -14.06
C TYR A 68 -4.63 -6.54 -14.53
N GLN A 69 -3.78 -7.30 -15.21
CA GLN A 69 -4.13 -8.65 -15.58
C GLN A 69 -4.39 -9.49 -14.33
N ASN A 70 -5.48 -10.25 -14.34
CA ASN A 70 -5.81 -11.17 -13.26
C ASN A 70 -5.46 -12.61 -13.67
N HIS A 71 -5.23 -13.47 -12.69
CA HIS A 71 -4.93 -14.87 -12.92
C HIS A 71 -6.12 -15.55 -13.64
N PRO A 72 -5.89 -16.32 -14.71
CA PRO A 72 -6.96 -16.81 -15.59
C PRO A 72 -7.97 -17.72 -14.87
N GLU A 73 -7.51 -18.52 -13.91
CA GLU A 73 -8.36 -19.45 -13.15
C GLU A 73 -8.83 -18.87 -11.81
N ILE A 74 -8.15 -17.84 -11.30
CA ILE A 74 -8.41 -17.29 -9.97
C ILE A 74 -8.36 -15.75 -10.06
N PRO A 75 -9.42 -15.12 -10.60
CA PRO A 75 -9.39 -13.69 -10.92
C PRO A 75 -9.15 -12.76 -9.73
N ALA A 76 -9.35 -13.25 -8.51
CA ALA A 76 -8.99 -12.54 -7.28
C ALA A 76 -7.47 -12.27 -7.13
N ILE A 77 -6.62 -13.00 -7.86
CA ILE A 77 -5.17 -12.77 -7.88
C ILE A 77 -4.85 -11.83 -9.04
N THR A 78 -4.36 -10.64 -8.71
CA THR A 78 -3.74 -9.74 -9.68
C THR A 78 -2.31 -10.20 -9.99
N VAL A 79 -2.00 -10.31 -11.28
CA VAL A 79 -0.70 -10.74 -11.80
C VAL A 79 0.10 -9.51 -12.21
N LEU A 80 1.23 -9.30 -11.53
CA LEU A 80 2.17 -8.22 -11.83
C LEU A 80 3.38 -8.78 -12.59
N GLU A 81 3.49 -8.42 -13.86
CA GLU A 81 4.60 -8.85 -14.74
C GLU A 81 5.29 -7.65 -15.37
N ASN A 82 6.56 -7.47 -15.04
CA ASN A 82 7.41 -6.42 -15.60
C ASN A 82 8.65 -7.03 -16.25
N ASP A 83 9.05 -6.49 -17.40
CA ASP A 83 10.27 -6.85 -18.12
C ASP A 83 10.81 -5.64 -18.92
N ALA A 84 11.86 -5.83 -19.72
CA ALA A 84 12.47 -4.74 -20.49
C ALA A 84 11.51 -4.06 -21.48
N ASN A 85 10.46 -4.76 -21.94
CA ASN A 85 9.43 -4.23 -22.85
C ASN A 85 8.15 -3.78 -22.11
N ARG A 86 8.04 -4.14 -20.83
CA ARG A 86 6.95 -3.83 -19.90
C ARG A 86 7.55 -3.25 -18.61
N PRO A 87 8.06 -2.00 -18.62
CA PRO A 87 8.63 -1.39 -17.43
C PRO A 87 7.56 -1.20 -16.35
N PRO A 88 7.95 -1.22 -15.06
CA PRO A 88 7.02 -0.98 -13.96
C PRO A 88 6.47 0.45 -14.00
N ASP A 89 5.22 0.61 -13.58
CA ASP A 89 4.45 1.85 -13.50
C ASP A 89 4.33 2.39 -12.05
N THR A 90 4.97 1.71 -11.09
CA THR A 90 4.91 2.01 -9.66
C THR A 90 6.29 2.45 -9.17
N ASN A 91 6.54 3.75 -9.22
CA ASN A 91 7.82 4.35 -8.83
C ASN A 91 7.68 5.53 -7.83
N ASP A 92 6.48 5.76 -7.30
CA ASP A 92 6.18 6.81 -6.33
C ASP A 92 5.60 6.24 -5.02
N TRP A 93 5.79 6.97 -3.92
CA TRP A 93 5.23 6.64 -2.60
C TRP A 93 3.71 6.74 -2.59
N HIS A 94 3.05 5.63 -2.29
CA HIS A 94 1.58 5.55 -2.22
C HIS A 94 1.07 4.57 -1.17
N LYS A 95 -0.21 4.75 -0.83
CA LYS A 95 -1.06 3.75 -0.20
C LYS A 95 -2.10 3.36 -1.24
N ASP A 96 -2.34 2.06 -1.41
CA ASP A 96 -3.21 1.53 -2.45
C ASP A 96 -4.63 2.10 -2.38
N LEU A 97 -5.13 2.51 -3.55
CA LEU A 97 -6.55 2.80 -3.82
C LEU A 97 -7.22 3.79 -2.86
N THR A 98 -6.47 4.79 -2.35
CA THR A 98 -7.03 5.81 -1.45
C THR A 98 -8.06 6.74 -2.10
N PHE A 99 -8.38 6.55 -3.38
CA PHE A 99 -9.49 7.25 -4.05
C PHE A 99 -10.86 6.55 -3.86
N ARG A 100 -10.89 5.38 -3.21
CA ARG A 100 -12.11 4.66 -2.87
C ARG A 100 -12.59 5.03 -1.46
N GLU A 101 -13.90 4.95 -1.23
CA GLU A 101 -14.51 5.14 0.10
C GLU A 101 -13.90 4.24 1.18
N SER A 102 -13.72 2.96 0.84
CA SER A 102 -13.10 1.95 1.71
C SER A 102 -11.87 1.37 1.01
N PRO A 103 -10.67 1.95 1.19
CA PRO A 103 -9.43 1.42 0.64
C PRO A 103 -9.09 0.04 1.24
N PRO A 104 -8.29 -0.80 0.55
CA PRO A 104 -7.86 -2.09 1.07
C PRO A 104 -7.21 -1.97 2.46
N PHE A 105 -7.56 -2.90 3.35
CA PHE A 105 -6.97 -2.98 4.69
C PHE A 105 -5.53 -3.50 4.65
N MET A 106 -5.26 -4.50 3.82
CA MET A 106 -3.93 -5.07 3.60
C MET A 106 -3.82 -5.69 2.21
N SER A 107 -2.58 -5.87 1.76
CA SER A 107 -2.24 -6.55 0.50
C SER A 107 -1.31 -7.72 0.81
N ILE A 108 -1.45 -8.83 0.08
CA ILE A 108 -0.52 -9.96 0.11
C ILE A 108 0.14 -10.05 -1.27
N LEU A 109 1.46 -9.92 -1.29
CA LEU A 109 2.26 -9.99 -2.51
C LEU A 109 3.20 -11.18 -2.43
N TYR A 110 3.17 -12.03 -3.45
CA TYR A 110 3.98 -13.23 -3.53
C TYR A 110 4.92 -13.16 -4.75
N ALA A 111 6.22 -13.11 -4.49
CA ALA A 111 7.23 -12.96 -5.53
C ALA A 111 7.54 -14.30 -6.21
N LYS A 112 7.05 -14.51 -7.44
CA LYS A 112 7.34 -15.74 -8.20
C LYS A 112 8.70 -15.74 -8.88
N LYS A 113 9.10 -14.60 -9.43
CA LYS A 113 10.36 -14.44 -10.16
C LYS A 113 10.84 -13.01 -10.03
N VAL A 114 12.04 -12.82 -9.49
CA VAL A 114 12.64 -11.50 -9.29
C VAL A 114 14.02 -11.41 -9.95
N PRO A 115 14.45 -10.22 -10.39
CA PRO A 115 15.80 -10.04 -10.91
C PRO A 115 16.85 -10.29 -9.83
N VAL A 116 18.06 -10.66 -10.23
CA VAL A 116 19.20 -10.90 -9.31
C VAL A 116 19.51 -9.64 -8.48
N THR A 117 19.34 -8.46 -9.07
CA THR A 117 19.52 -7.15 -8.43
C THR A 117 18.48 -6.15 -8.93
N GLY A 118 18.07 -5.23 -8.05
CA GLY A 118 17.04 -4.22 -8.35
C GLY A 118 15.64 -4.72 -8.02
N GLY A 119 14.66 -3.81 -8.05
CA GLY A 119 13.26 -4.12 -7.75
C GLY A 119 12.93 -4.24 -6.26
N ASP A 120 13.79 -3.75 -5.36
CA ASP A 120 13.47 -3.65 -3.93
C ASP A 120 12.24 -2.75 -3.72
N THR A 121 11.45 -3.06 -2.71
CA THR A 121 10.29 -2.23 -2.32
C THR A 121 10.58 -1.58 -0.98
N LEU A 122 10.12 -0.33 -0.81
CA LEU A 122 10.22 0.40 0.44
C LEU A 122 8.81 0.60 1.02
N TRP A 123 8.72 0.58 2.34
CA TRP A 123 7.52 0.95 3.10
C TRP A 123 7.87 2.02 4.12
N ALA A 124 6.92 2.89 4.42
CA ALA A 124 7.06 3.94 5.42
C ALA A 124 6.05 3.75 6.56
N ASN A 125 6.49 3.96 7.80
CA ASN A 125 5.66 3.92 8.99
C ASN A 125 4.95 5.28 9.17
N MET A 126 3.72 5.35 8.70
CA MET A 126 2.90 6.56 8.74
C MET A 126 2.44 6.95 10.16
N ALA A 127 2.45 6.00 11.10
CA ALA A 127 2.15 6.27 12.51
C ALA A 127 3.35 6.91 13.23
N LEU A 128 4.56 6.37 13.03
CA LEU A 128 5.79 6.98 13.52
C LEU A 128 6.03 8.35 12.88
N ALA A 129 5.73 8.49 11.59
CA ALA A 129 5.78 9.79 10.93
C ALA A 129 4.84 10.80 11.63
N TYR A 130 3.62 10.39 12.00
CA TYR A 130 2.70 11.23 12.77
C TYR A 130 3.24 11.58 14.17
N ASP A 131 3.77 10.60 14.90
CA ASP A 131 4.31 10.79 16.26
C ASP A 131 5.52 11.73 16.29
N ASN A 132 6.29 11.77 15.20
CA ASN A 132 7.45 12.66 15.05
C ASN A 132 7.09 14.08 14.62
N LEU A 133 5.81 14.38 14.31
CA LEU A 133 5.37 15.75 14.07
C LEU A 133 5.38 16.57 15.37
N ALA A 134 5.69 17.86 15.25
CA ALA A 134 5.52 18.79 16.37
C ALA A 134 4.05 18.82 16.84
N PRO A 135 3.77 19.01 18.15
CA PRO A 135 2.41 18.97 18.67
C PRO A 135 1.42 19.89 17.93
N HIS A 136 1.83 21.13 17.63
CA HIS A 136 0.99 22.08 16.89
C HIS A 136 0.68 21.62 15.45
N MET A 137 1.57 20.86 14.82
CA MET A 137 1.33 20.27 13.50
C MET A 137 0.29 19.14 13.62
N ARG A 138 0.38 18.30 14.65
CA ARG A 138 -0.62 17.25 14.90
C ARG A 138 -2.01 17.82 15.15
N ASP A 139 -2.10 18.89 15.95
CA ASP A 139 -3.36 19.55 16.26
C ASP A 139 -4.01 20.15 15.00
N MET A 140 -3.22 20.84 14.18
CA MET A 140 -3.69 21.43 12.92
C MET A 140 -4.09 20.36 11.90
N LEU A 141 -3.25 19.35 11.67
CA LEU A 141 -3.52 18.29 10.69
C LEU A 141 -4.69 17.39 11.10
N GLY A 142 -4.93 17.25 12.42
CA GLY A 142 -6.01 16.45 12.97
C GLY A 142 -7.42 16.96 12.62
N THR A 143 -7.53 18.21 12.15
CA THR A 143 -8.81 18.80 11.72
C THR A 143 -8.97 18.87 10.20
N LEU A 144 -7.97 18.43 9.43
CA LEU A 144 -7.96 18.57 7.98
C LEU A 144 -8.43 17.29 7.28
N GLU A 145 -9.02 17.49 6.10
CA GLU A 145 -9.41 16.44 5.18
C GLU A 145 -8.79 16.73 3.81
N ALA A 146 -8.50 15.69 3.03
CA ALA A 146 -7.93 15.79 1.70
C ALA A 146 -8.76 15.01 0.68
N VAL A 147 -8.79 15.53 -0.54
CA VAL A 147 -9.38 14.86 -1.70
C VAL A 147 -8.37 13.91 -2.29
N HIS A 148 -8.77 12.66 -2.48
CA HIS A 148 -8.01 11.62 -3.15
C HIS A 148 -8.75 11.19 -4.42
N ASP A 149 -8.06 11.14 -5.55
CA ASP A 149 -8.62 10.64 -6.81
C ASP A 149 -7.65 9.64 -7.46
N ILE A 150 -7.95 9.20 -8.68
CA ILE A 150 -7.12 8.23 -9.42
C ILE A 150 -5.71 8.73 -9.74
N GLY A 151 -5.39 9.98 -9.43
CA GLY A 151 -4.06 10.57 -9.56
C GLY A 151 -3.69 10.89 -11.00
N CYS A 152 -2.48 11.45 -11.17
CA CYS A 152 -1.85 11.64 -12.48
C CYS A 152 -0.83 10.54 -12.81
N PHE A 153 -0.44 9.71 -11.83
CA PHE A 153 0.62 8.70 -11.99
C PHE A 153 0.21 7.55 -12.92
N ARG A 154 -1.10 7.41 -13.19
CA ARG A 154 -1.66 6.47 -14.17
C ARG A 154 -2.46 7.20 -15.23
N ASN A 155 -1.87 8.18 -15.92
CA ASN A 155 -2.49 8.70 -17.14
C ASN A 155 -2.68 7.61 -18.23
N ASP A 156 -2.08 6.45 -18.03
CA ASP A 156 -2.23 5.17 -18.72
C ASP A 156 -3.00 4.11 -17.91
N TYR A 157 -3.82 4.49 -16.90
CA TYR A 157 -4.65 3.60 -16.06
C TYR A 157 -5.51 2.60 -16.85
N LEU A 158 -5.68 2.81 -18.15
CA LEU A 158 -6.47 1.98 -19.06
C LEU A 158 -5.61 1.32 -20.16
N GLY A 159 -4.29 1.30 -19.99
CA GLY A 159 -3.32 0.67 -20.89
C GLY A 159 -2.83 1.57 -22.02
N LYS A 160 -1.98 1.01 -22.89
CA LYS A 160 -1.37 1.69 -24.06
C LYS A 160 -2.39 2.21 -25.10
N GLU A 161 -3.65 1.79 -25.02
CA GLU A 161 -4.77 2.28 -25.84
C GLU A 161 -5.64 3.33 -25.12
N SER A 162 -5.25 3.74 -23.91
CA SER A 162 -5.92 4.79 -23.14
C SER A 162 -5.99 6.07 -23.98
N ASN A 163 -7.20 6.41 -24.41
CA ASN A 163 -7.53 7.64 -25.10
C ASN A 163 -8.34 8.55 -24.18
N ILE A 164 -8.66 9.76 -24.64
CA ILE A 164 -9.43 10.74 -23.85
C ILE A 164 -10.77 10.17 -23.37
N HIS A 165 -11.43 9.32 -24.18
CA HIS A 165 -12.70 8.71 -23.77
C HIS A 165 -12.51 7.72 -22.63
N ALA A 166 -11.51 6.84 -22.74
CA ALA A 166 -11.14 5.91 -21.69
C ALA A 166 -10.84 6.69 -20.39
N MET A 167 -9.98 7.71 -20.45
CA MET A 167 -9.64 8.54 -19.28
C MET A 167 -10.88 9.16 -18.61
N ASN A 168 -11.78 9.75 -19.39
CA ASN A 168 -13.01 10.32 -18.86
C ASN A 168 -13.87 9.26 -18.17
N GLU A 169 -14.04 8.08 -18.76
CA GLU A 169 -14.76 6.96 -18.13
C GLU A 169 -14.08 6.52 -16.82
N GLY A 170 -12.74 6.51 -16.77
CA GLY A 170 -11.96 6.19 -15.56
C GLY A 170 -12.24 7.17 -14.42
N VAL A 171 -12.21 8.47 -14.72
CA VAL A 171 -12.56 9.53 -13.75
C VAL A 171 -14.02 9.40 -13.29
N HIS A 172 -14.96 9.16 -14.21
CA HIS A 172 -16.37 9.02 -13.87
C HIS A 172 -16.67 7.77 -13.03
N SER A 173 -16.02 6.65 -13.32
CA SER A 173 -16.28 5.36 -12.66
C SER A 173 -15.61 5.24 -11.29
N ASN A 174 -14.39 5.77 -11.11
CA ASN A 174 -13.67 5.71 -9.84
C ASN A 174 -13.95 6.91 -8.94
N GLY A 175 -14.21 8.09 -9.53
CA GLY A 175 -14.49 9.31 -8.80
C GLY A 175 -13.32 9.79 -7.93
N ALA A 176 -13.67 10.49 -6.86
CA ALA A 176 -12.76 10.95 -5.82
C ALA A 176 -13.41 10.73 -4.46
N TRP A 177 -12.58 10.53 -3.43
CA TRP A 177 -13.05 10.41 -2.06
C TRP A 177 -12.33 11.39 -1.13
N VAL A 178 -13.03 11.83 -0.09
CA VAL A 178 -12.47 12.73 0.92
C VAL A 178 -12.11 11.90 2.15
N HIS A 179 -10.84 11.97 2.56
CA HIS A 179 -10.36 11.29 3.74
C HIS A 179 -9.73 12.27 4.73
N PRO A 180 -9.77 11.98 6.05
CA PRO A 180 -8.98 12.72 7.02
C PRO A 180 -7.49 12.69 6.67
N VAL A 181 -6.81 13.82 6.80
CA VAL A 181 -5.35 13.92 6.66
C VAL A 181 -4.64 13.13 7.76
N VAL A 182 -5.26 13.03 8.95
CA VAL A 182 -4.83 12.15 10.03
C VAL A 182 -5.88 11.06 10.25
N GLY A 183 -5.53 9.84 9.85
CA GLY A 183 -6.36 8.66 10.07
C GLY A 183 -6.19 8.06 11.48
N THR A 184 -7.05 7.09 11.82
CA THR A 184 -6.90 6.24 13.01
C THR A 184 -6.98 4.80 12.57
N HIS A 185 -5.95 4.01 12.88
CA HIS A 185 -5.92 2.61 12.49
C HIS A 185 -7.04 1.85 13.25
N PRO A 186 -7.94 1.13 12.56
CA PRO A 186 -9.16 0.61 13.17
C PRO A 186 -8.91 -0.48 14.23
N VAL A 187 -7.74 -1.13 14.17
CA VAL A 187 -7.35 -2.23 15.09
C VAL A 187 -6.44 -1.73 16.21
N THR A 188 -5.27 -1.16 15.89
CA THR A 188 -4.30 -0.68 16.89
C THR A 188 -4.70 0.63 17.58
N GLY A 189 -5.55 1.45 16.94
CA GLY A 189 -5.91 2.77 17.43
C GLY A 189 -4.87 3.87 17.14
N ASP A 190 -3.76 3.51 16.49
CA ASP A 190 -2.69 4.46 16.19
C ASP A 190 -3.17 5.55 15.23
N LYS A 191 -2.74 6.78 15.47
CA LYS A 191 -2.91 7.88 14.52
C LYS A 191 -1.84 7.78 13.44
N TYR A 192 -2.20 8.10 12.20
CA TYR A 192 -1.26 8.04 11.09
C TYR A 192 -1.53 9.16 10.06
N ILE A 193 -0.48 9.61 9.38
CA ILE A 193 -0.61 10.55 8.25
C ILE A 193 -1.21 9.80 7.06
N ASN A 194 -2.34 10.26 6.54
CA ASN A 194 -3.14 9.58 5.51
C ASN A 194 -3.17 10.38 4.19
N VAL A 195 -2.00 10.81 3.72
CA VAL A 195 -1.81 11.45 2.41
C VAL A 195 -0.69 10.76 1.66
N ASN A 196 -0.71 10.82 0.33
CA ASN A 196 0.35 10.27 -0.50
C ASN A 196 0.48 10.98 -1.85
N ARG A 197 1.68 10.94 -2.44
CA ARG A 197 2.03 11.67 -3.67
C ARG A 197 1.19 11.23 -4.87
N SER A 198 0.77 9.97 -4.92
CA SER A 198 0.09 9.41 -6.10
C SER A 198 -1.39 9.77 -6.19
N PHE A 199 -2.11 9.82 -5.07
CA PHE A 199 -3.57 9.94 -5.06
C PHE A 199 -4.09 11.23 -4.41
N THR A 200 -3.34 11.85 -3.49
CA THR A 200 -3.82 13.05 -2.79
C THR A 200 -3.69 14.29 -3.68
N GLN A 201 -4.84 14.91 -3.99
CA GLN A 201 -4.91 16.07 -4.89
C GLN A 201 -4.74 17.41 -4.17
N HIS A 202 -5.52 17.61 -3.11
CA HIS A 202 -5.50 18.84 -2.32
C HIS A 202 -6.22 18.65 -0.98
N ILE A 203 -5.93 19.56 -0.05
CA ILE A 203 -6.59 19.66 1.25
C ILE A 203 -7.87 20.51 1.09
N VAL A 204 -8.97 20.01 1.64
CA VAL A 204 -10.28 20.65 1.59
C VAL A 204 -10.25 22.00 2.30
N GLY A 205 -10.82 23.03 1.66
CA GLY A 205 -10.94 24.36 2.24
C GLY A 205 -9.68 25.23 2.18
N MET A 206 -8.58 24.74 1.61
CA MET A 206 -7.35 25.51 1.39
C MET A 206 -7.25 26.00 -0.06
N LEU A 207 -6.55 27.12 -0.30
CA LEU A 207 -6.15 27.46 -1.65
C LEU A 207 -5.16 26.42 -2.17
N LYS A 208 -5.19 26.10 -3.47
CA LYS A 208 -4.32 25.07 -4.05
C LYS A 208 -2.84 25.28 -3.71
N ALA A 209 -2.34 26.51 -3.81
CA ALA A 209 -0.95 26.83 -3.50
C ALA A 209 -0.58 26.63 -2.01
N GLU A 210 -1.53 26.78 -1.10
CA GLU A 210 -1.33 26.53 0.34
C GLU A 210 -1.35 25.04 0.63
N SER A 211 -2.34 24.33 0.06
CA SER A 211 -2.46 22.87 0.12
C SER A 211 -1.17 22.21 -0.39
N ASP A 212 -0.67 22.62 -1.56
CA ASP A 212 0.51 22.01 -2.18
C ASP A 212 1.76 22.17 -1.33
N ARG A 213 1.93 23.32 -0.68
CA ARG A 213 3.05 23.55 0.23
C ARG A 213 2.97 22.68 1.47
N LEU A 214 1.77 22.51 2.04
CA LEU A 214 1.57 21.65 3.21
C LEU A 214 1.75 20.17 2.84
N LEU A 215 1.21 19.73 1.71
CA LEU A 215 1.40 18.37 1.22
C LEU A 215 2.86 18.07 0.92
N GLU A 216 3.60 18.98 0.28
CA GLU A 216 5.03 18.75 0.01
C GLU A 216 5.87 18.69 1.29
N TYR A 217 5.54 19.50 2.30
CA TYR A 217 6.13 19.37 3.63
C TYR A 217 5.87 17.98 4.22
N LEU A 218 4.62 17.50 4.18
CA LEU A 218 4.25 16.19 4.72
C LEU A 218 4.98 15.07 3.97
N TYR A 219 5.04 15.13 2.64
CA TYR A 219 5.73 14.13 1.85
C TYR A 219 7.23 14.10 2.16
N SER A 220 7.88 15.26 2.23
CA SER A 220 9.28 15.35 2.62
C SER A 220 9.53 14.79 4.03
N HIS A 221 8.57 14.95 4.95
CA HIS A 221 8.64 14.39 6.30
C HIS A 221 8.48 12.87 6.29
N ILE A 222 7.54 12.33 5.51
CA ILE A 222 7.31 10.87 5.35
C ILE A 222 8.50 10.18 4.66
N ASP A 223 9.15 10.87 3.70
CA ASP A 223 10.28 10.35 2.92
C ASP A 223 11.58 10.24 3.74
N GLN A 224 11.56 10.51 5.04
CA GLN A 224 12.70 10.37 5.93
C GLN A 224 13.09 8.89 6.15
N PRO A 225 14.39 8.52 6.06
CA PRO A 225 14.84 7.14 6.23
C PRO A 225 14.46 6.52 7.58
N GLU A 226 14.33 7.34 8.62
CA GLU A 226 13.93 6.94 9.97
C GLU A 226 12.54 6.30 10.01
N HIS A 227 11.68 6.55 9.02
CA HIS A 227 10.34 5.97 8.95
C HIS A 227 10.30 4.73 8.06
N GLN A 228 11.41 4.32 7.44
CA GLN A 228 11.38 3.38 6.33
C GLN A 228 11.94 1.99 6.66
N VAL A 229 11.43 0.99 5.93
CA VAL A 229 12.08 -0.31 5.75
C VAL A 229 12.21 -0.57 4.26
N ARG A 230 13.34 -1.19 3.87
CA ARG A 230 13.59 -1.63 2.50
C ARG A 230 13.68 -3.15 2.46
N PHE A 231 12.86 -3.76 1.62
CA PHE A 231 12.89 -5.20 1.41
C PHE A 231 13.50 -5.53 0.06
N ARG A 232 14.59 -6.29 0.09
CA ARG A 232 15.13 -6.94 -1.10
C ARG A 232 14.39 -8.25 -1.33
N TRP A 233 13.65 -8.31 -2.42
CA TRP A 233 12.92 -9.51 -2.80
C TRP A 233 13.86 -10.67 -3.16
N ARG A 234 13.36 -11.89 -2.95
CA ARG A 234 13.93 -13.14 -3.48
C ARG A 234 12.78 -13.92 -4.10
N ASP A 235 13.10 -14.85 -4.99
CA ASP A 235 12.08 -15.80 -5.47
C ASP A 235 11.44 -16.46 -4.25
N ASN A 236 10.12 -16.60 -4.29
CA ASN A 236 9.32 -17.19 -3.24
C ASN A 236 9.35 -16.42 -1.90
N SER A 237 9.58 -15.10 -1.94
CA SER A 237 9.27 -14.22 -0.80
C SER A 237 7.81 -13.79 -0.80
#